data_AF-A0A8T5JBA3-F1
#
_entry.id   AF-A0A8T5JBA3-F1
#
_cell.length_a   1.000
_cell.length_b   1.000
_cell.length_c   1.000
_cell.angle_alpha   90.00
_cell.angle_beta   90.00
_cell.angle_gamma   90.00
#
_symmetry.space_group_name_H-M   'P 1'
#
loop_
_entity.id
_entity.type
_entity.pdbx_description
1 polymer ?
#
loop_
_entity_poly.entity_id
_entity_poly.type
_entity_poly.pdbx_seq_one_letter_code
_entity_poly.pdbx_strand_id
1 'polypeptide(L)'
;MRKIIVVLFCILFAAMNVTASDGDLDDDSILDSEDDDIDGDGVNNTEDDCPLLSGLSTQLEVGCPDYDADGIPDHLDWNRDGDSWDNDEDDCPMTPGSSKFVLKGCKDIDGDFMPDIYDDDADGDGIRNEMERAASTGLVMYDPYNFNSVPPDFDEDTIPDVLDDDADNDGITDVNEIAASRILGVDYNHLDDQSTPPDYDNDGIPDGVDEDSDNDGWPDYVEIDRGSSITNENDNPHDMYFGLDTGFFYYGGLTFGEDYDGEAVEFSLSGLVDILTEELVIPLLLIPIYLSLYIGRRRLYNSILSEIEFTGKMDTLSDIENKTNELVKNRKLKVYHGLVLRNAIEQKENRLRQNLRSEGSISGEEE
;
A
#
# COMPACT_ATOMS: atom_id res chain seq x y z
N MET A 1 10.65 55.86 43.32
CA MET A 1 9.55 56.83 43.08
C MET A 1 8.88 56.60 41.72
N ARG A 2 8.38 55.38 41.44
CA ARG A 2 7.65 55.03 40.20
C ARG A 2 6.51 54.02 40.41
N LYS A 3 6.11 53.81 41.67
CA LYS A 3 5.00 52.91 42.05
C LYS A 3 3.83 53.63 42.74
N ILE A 4 3.88 54.97 42.85
CA ILE A 4 2.84 55.78 43.52
C ILE A 4 1.97 56.54 42.51
N ILE A 5 2.40 56.67 41.24
CA ILE A 5 1.69 57.45 40.22
C ILE A 5 0.62 56.64 39.48
N VAL A 6 0.75 55.31 39.40
CA VAL A 6 -0.26 54.45 38.72
C VAL A 6 -1.49 54.24 39.61
N VAL A 7 -1.32 54.22 40.94
CA VAL A 7 -2.45 54.08 41.88
C VAL A 7 -3.30 55.36 41.92
N LEU A 8 -2.70 56.53 41.69
CA LEU A 8 -3.46 57.80 41.67
C LEU A 8 -4.26 58.01 40.38
N PHE A 9 -3.84 57.41 39.25
CA PHE A 9 -4.58 57.49 37.98
C PHE A 9 -5.78 56.53 37.95
N CYS A 10 -5.72 55.40 38.68
CA CYS A 10 -6.87 54.51 38.86
C CYS A 10 -7.95 55.08 39.80
N ILE A 11 -7.61 56.02 40.69
CA ILE A 11 -8.58 56.63 41.61
C ILE A 11 -9.30 57.84 40.98
N LEU A 12 -8.73 58.46 39.94
CA LEU A 12 -9.38 59.59 39.24
C LEU A 12 -10.36 59.17 38.12
N PHE A 13 -10.32 57.91 37.68
CA PHE A 13 -11.31 57.35 36.74
C PHE A 13 -12.46 56.62 37.44
N ALA A 14 -12.38 56.42 38.76
CA ALA A 14 -13.41 55.78 39.57
C ALA A 14 -14.43 56.80 40.16
N ALA A 15 -14.53 57.98 39.57
CA ALA A 15 -15.50 59.02 39.94
C ALA A 15 -16.25 59.58 38.72
N MET A 16 -16.40 58.79 37.66
CA MET A 16 -17.66 58.85 36.90
C MET A 16 -18.65 58.02 37.72
N ASN A 17 -19.32 58.71 38.65
CA ASN A 17 -20.59 58.24 39.16
C ASN A 17 -21.48 58.06 37.93
N VAL A 18 -21.59 56.83 37.43
CA VAL A 18 -22.88 56.40 36.89
C VAL A 18 -23.78 56.38 38.12
N THR A 19 -24.53 57.46 38.29
CA THR A 19 -25.73 57.44 39.09
C THR A 19 -26.65 56.42 38.42
N ALA A 20 -26.57 55.16 38.82
CA ALA A 20 -27.73 54.31 38.70
C ALA A 20 -28.81 54.93 39.60
N SER A 21 -29.99 55.18 39.03
CA SER A 21 -31.14 55.91 39.59
C SER A 21 -31.15 57.42 39.29
N ASP A 22 -31.36 57.78 38.03
CA ASP A 22 -32.55 58.60 37.76
C ASP A 22 -33.66 57.60 37.42
N GLY A 23 -34.87 57.78 37.93
CA GLY A 23 -35.98 56.92 37.52
C GLY A 23 -36.37 57.32 36.12
N ASP A 24 -35.72 56.70 35.14
CA ASP A 24 -35.89 56.78 33.68
C ASP A 24 -35.49 55.38 33.20
N LEU A 25 -36.49 54.49 33.05
CA LEU A 25 -36.29 53.05 32.89
C LEU A 25 -35.97 52.65 31.44
N ASP A 26 -36.54 53.33 30.45
CA ASP A 26 -36.34 53.06 29.02
C ASP A 26 -35.27 53.96 28.36
N ASP A 27 -34.66 54.85 29.15
CA ASP A 27 -33.62 55.79 28.76
C ASP A 27 -34.09 56.79 27.65
N ASP A 28 -35.39 57.12 27.57
CA ASP A 28 -35.94 58.05 26.57
C ASP A 28 -35.74 59.54 26.92
N SER A 29 -35.13 59.82 28.09
CA SER A 29 -34.90 61.15 28.69
C SER A 29 -36.13 61.79 29.35
N ILE A 30 -37.19 61.02 29.62
CA ILE A 30 -38.32 61.36 30.47
C ILE A 30 -38.15 60.60 31.80
N LEU A 31 -38.49 61.23 32.92
CA LEU A 31 -38.42 60.54 34.22
C LEU A 31 -39.66 59.66 34.39
N ASP A 32 -39.54 58.44 34.92
CA ASP A 32 -40.61 57.48 35.23
C ASP A 32 -41.82 58.12 35.94
N SER A 33 -41.58 59.18 36.73
CA SER A 33 -42.64 59.89 37.45
C SER A 33 -43.49 60.83 36.60
N GLU A 34 -42.96 61.26 35.45
CA GLU A 34 -43.57 62.13 34.45
C GLU A 34 -43.78 61.41 33.10
N ASP A 35 -43.43 60.12 33.04
CA ASP A 35 -43.56 59.28 31.88
C ASP A 35 -44.94 58.62 31.81
N ASP A 36 -45.51 58.61 30.61
CA ASP A 36 -46.79 57.97 30.29
C ASP A 36 -46.59 56.52 29.80
N ASP A 37 -45.36 56.09 29.52
CA ASP A 37 -44.94 54.75 29.06
C ASP A 37 -43.53 54.46 29.62
N ILE A 38 -43.44 54.01 30.87
CA ILE A 38 -42.20 53.98 31.66
C ILE A 38 -41.16 53.01 31.09
N ASP A 39 -41.58 51.92 30.44
CA ASP A 39 -40.65 50.93 29.88
C ASP A 39 -40.52 50.99 28.34
N GLY A 40 -41.21 51.94 27.71
CA GLY A 40 -41.03 52.30 26.31
C GLY A 40 -41.52 51.24 25.31
N ASP A 41 -42.45 50.38 25.71
CA ASP A 41 -42.96 49.29 24.88
C ASP A 41 -44.08 49.72 23.90
N GLY A 42 -44.54 50.97 24.04
CA GLY A 42 -45.58 51.57 23.21
C GLY A 42 -46.99 51.41 23.77
N VAL A 43 -47.15 50.82 24.95
CA VAL A 43 -48.39 50.74 25.74
C VAL A 43 -48.31 51.74 26.88
N ASN A 44 -49.34 52.56 27.03
CA ASN A 44 -49.36 53.55 28.11
C ASN A 44 -49.46 52.85 29.47
N ASN A 45 -48.75 53.34 30.49
CA ASN A 45 -48.74 52.82 31.88
C ASN A 45 -50.13 52.55 32.49
N THR A 46 -51.18 53.20 31.98
CA THR A 46 -52.57 53.01 32.43
C THR A 46 -53.32 51.87 31.75
N GLU A 47 -52.86 51.45 30.58
CA GLU A 47 -53.37 50.35 29.77
C GLU A 47 -52.43 49.13 29.80
N ASP A 48 -51.21 49.32 30.30
CA ASP A 48 -50.19 48.31 30.51
C ASP A 48 -50.38 47.59 31.86
N ASP A 49 -50.44 46.27 31.81
CA ASP A 49 -50.53 45.38 32.97
C ASP A 49 -49.14 45.10 33.59
N CYS A 50 -48.05 45.38 32.87
CA CYS A 50 -46.66 45.28 33.28
C CYS A 50 -45.83 46.59 33.10
N PRO A 51 -46.19 47.75 33.71
CA PRO A 51 -45.60 49.08 33.45
C PRO A 51 -44.10 49.32 33.75
N LEU A 52 -43.36 48.27 34.12
CA LEU A 52 -41.93 48.33 34.45
C LEU A 52 -41.14 47.27 33.68
N LEU A 53 -41.76 46.60 32.71
CA LEU A 53 -41.18 45.48 32.00
C LEU A 53 -41.75 45.42 30.58
N SER A 54 -40.98 46.01 29.67
CA SER A 54 -41.33 46.12 28.26
C SER A 54 -41.80 44.79 27.65
N GLY A 55 -42.96 44.85 27.00
CA GLY A 55 -43.67 43.70 26.45
C GLY A 55 -44.38 43.98 25.13
N LEU A 56 -44.86 42.91 24.48
CA LEU A 56 -45.66 43.03 23.25
C LEU A 56 -46.97 42.24 23.34
N SER A 57 -47.31 41.71 24.52
CA SER A 57 -48.52 40.94 24.71
C SER A 57 -49.77 41.76 24.42
N THR A 58 -50.77 41.13 23.81
CA THR A 58 -52.03 41.78 23.40
C THR A 58 -53.28 41.07 23.94
N GLN A 59 -53.10 39.92 24.59
CA GLN A 59 -54.15 39.05 25.10
C GLN A 59 -53.89 38.73 26.57
N LEU A 60 -54.97 38.54 27.35
CA LEU A 60 -54.97 38.28 28.80
C LEU A 60 -54.43 39.44 29.65
N GLU A 61 -53.16 39.83 29.46
CA GLU A 61 -52.49 40.98 30.07
C GLU A 61 -51.73 41.73 28.96
N VAL A 62 -51.89 43.05 28.83
CA VAL A 62 -51.32 43.86 27.73
C VAL A 62 -50.03 44.54 28.21
N GLY A 63 -49.01 44.64 27.35
CA GLY A 63 -47.72 45.30 27.69
C GLY A 63 -46.77 44.45 28.55
N CYS A 64 -47.01 43.14 28.63
CA CYS A 64 -46.14 42.20 29.34
C CYS A 64 -45.23 41.43 28.35
N PRO A 65 -44.08 40.89 28.80
CA PRO A 65 -43.19 40.09 27.97
C PRO A 65 -43.91 38.95 27.26
N ASP A 66 -43.62 38.81 25.97
CA ASP A 66 -44.23 37.86 25.05
C ASP A 66 -43.13 37.43 24.07
N TYR A 67 -42.50 36.30 24.38
CA TYR A 67 -41.25 35.89 23.75
C TYR A 67 -41.43 35.40 22.31
N ASP A 68 -42.50 34.67 22.00
CA ASP A 68 -42.81 34.19 20.65
C ASP A 68 -43.74 35.14 19.86
N ALA A 69 -44.24 36.20 20.51
CA ALA A 69 -45.11 37.21 19.94
C ALA A 69 -46.47 36.67 19.44
N ASP A 70 -47.01 35.63 20.09
CA ASP A 70 -48.35 35.10 19.82
C ASP A 70 -49.49 35.96 20.45
N GLY A 71 -49.10 36.91 21.30
CA GLY A 71 -49.95 37.85 22.00
C GLY A 71 -50.25 37.47 23.44
N ILE A 72 -49.83 36.30 23.93
CA ILE A 72 -50.02 35.82 25.31
C ILE A 72 -48.74 36.12 26.11
N PRO A 73 -48.84 36.66 27.33
CA PRO A 73 -47.64 36.95 28.11
C PRO A 73 -46.96 35.69 28.64
N ASP A 74 -45.62 35.71 28.70
CA ASP A 74 -44.71 34.58 29.01
C ASP A 74 -45.08 33.76 30.26
N HIS A 75 -45.65 34.40 31.30
CA HIS A 75 -46.02 33.74 32.55
C HIS A 75 -47.39 33.04 32.51
N LEU A 76 -48.21 33.35 31.50
CA LEU A 76 -49.50 32.69 31.24
C LEU A 76 -49.46 31.83 29.98
N ASP A 77 -48.40 31.93 29.19
CA ASP A 77 -48.19 31.12 28.00
C ASP A 77 -47.75 29.69 28.36
N TRP A 78 -48.37 28.73 27.70
CA TRP A 78 -48.11 27.31 27.84
C TRP A 78 -46.98 26.83 26.89
N ASN A 79 -46.62 27.62 25.87
CA ASN A 79 -45.63 27.29 24.83
C ASN A 79 -44.85 28.56 24.46
N ARG A 80 -43.95 28.97 25.35
CA ARG A 80 -43.40 30.33 25.37
C ARG A 80 -42.57 30.70 24.16
N ASP A 81 -41.96 29.72 23.49
CA ASP A 81 -41.14 29.92 22.32
C ASP A 81 -41.80 29.49 21.00
N GLY A 82 -43.07 29.09 21.05
CA GLY A 82 -43.88 28.87 19.85
C GLY A 82 -43.59 27.55 19.12
N ASP A 83 -42.84 26.61 19.71
CA ASP A 83 -42.28 25.45 19.01
C ASP A 83 -43.17 24.18 19.01
N SER A 84 -44.36 24.30 19.59
CA SER A 84 -45.38 23.25 19.74
C SER A 84 -45.13 22.24 20.85
N TRP A 85 -44.15 22.49 21.72
CA TRP A 85 -43.99 21.78 22.99
C TRP A 85 -44.56 22.58 24.15
N ASP A 86 -45.26 21.90 25.04
CA ASP A 86 -45.69 22.52 26.30
C ASP A 86 -44.43 22.82 27.14
N ASN A 87 -44.35 23.99 27.78
CA ASN A 87 -43.23 24.43 28.63
C ASN A 87 -42.83 23.41 29.72
N ASP A 88 -43.76 22.55 30.16
CA ASP A 88 -43.52 21.50 31.17
C ASP A 88 -42.94 20.19 30.56
N GLU A 89 -43.06 20.00 29.25
CA GLU A 89 -42.54 18.85 28.49
C GLU A 89 -41.32 19.19 27.63
N ASP A 90 -41.08 20.48 27.41
CA ASP A 90 -39.97 21.05 26.67
C ASP A 90 -38.71 21.16 27.55
N ASP A 91 -37.59 20.61 27.06
CA ASP A 91 -36.29 20.69 27.70
C ASP A 91 -35.56 22.01 27.36
N CYS A 92 -36.05 22.78 26.39
CA CYS A 92 -35.57 24.07 25.89
C CYS A 92 -36.67 25.16 25.78
N PRO A 93 -37.41 25.50 26.86
CA PRO A 93 -38.65 26.31 26.85
C PRO A 93 -38.50 27.81 26.51
N MET A 94 -37.35 28.23 25.99
CA MET A 94 -37.06 29.59 25.53
C MET A 94 -36.31 29.56 24.18
N THR A 95 -36.22 28.41 23.52
CA THR A 95 -35.42 28.24 22.32
C THR A 95 -36.16 27.28 21.41
N PRO A 96 -36.82 27.80 20.36
CA PRO A 96 -37.71 26.97 19.56
C PRO A 96 -36.95 25.83 18.89
N GLY A 97 -37.51 24.63 18.99
CA GLY A 97 -36.92 23.42 18.48
C GLY A 97 -37.94 22.39 17.98
N SER A 98 -37.43 21.25 17.50
CA SER A 98 -38.28 20.17 16.99
C SER A 98 -37.85 18.77 17.40
N SER A 99 -36.78 18.67 18.19
CA SER A 99 -36.23 17.41 18.69
C SER A 99 -37.28 16.59 19.46
N LYS A 100 -37.19 15.26 19.35
CA LYS A 100 -38.15 14.32 19.97
C LYS A 100 -37.51 13.15 20.71
N PHE A 101 -36.29 12.75 20.34
CA PHE A 101 -35.67 11.55 20.90
C PHE A 101 -35.05 11.81 22.28
N VAL A 102 -34.28 12.89 22.39
CA VAL A 102 -33.66 13.38 23.62
C VAL A 102 -33.71 14.90 23.62
N LEU A 103 -33.74 15.53 24.80
CA LEU A 103 -33.93 16.98 24.97
C LEU A 103 -35.04 17.53 24.07
N LYS A 104 -36.31 17.24 24.38
CA LYS A 104 -37.46 17.60 23.54
C LYS A 104 -37.60 19.12 23.42
N GLY A 105 -38.10 19.61 22.28
CA GLY A 105 -38.28 21.05 22.02
C GLY A 105 -36.96 21.83 21.88
N CYS A 106 -35.84 21.13 21.78
CA CYS A 106 -34.56 21.75 21.50
C CYS A 106 -34.28 21.81 20.00
N LYS A 107 -33.38 22.73 19.63
CA LYS A 107 -32.94 22.97 18.25
C LYS A 107 -32.52 21.66 17.57
N ASP A 108 -33.03 21.49 16.36
CA ASP A 108 -32.95 20.29 15.50
C ASP A 108 -32.97 20.83 14.06
N ILE A 109 -31.79 21.14 13.54
CA ILE A 109 -31.63 21.96 12.34
C ILE A 109 -31.90 21.19 11.04
N ASP A 110 -31.63 19.88 11.01
CA ASP A 110 -31.91 19.00 9.87
C ASP A 110 -33.31 18.34 9.92
N GLY A 111 -33.94 18.33 11.11
CA GLY A 111 -35.29 17.83 11.32
C GLY A 111 -35.37 16.31 11.48
N ASP A 112 -34.28 15.64 11.86
CA ASP A 112 -34.26 14.19 12.08
C ASP A 112 -34.81 13.77 13.47
N PHE A 113 -35.13 14.76 14.31
CA PHE A 113 -35.62 14.67 15.69
C PHE A 113 -34.56 14.41 16.78
N MET A 114 -33.29 14.40 16.43
CA MET A 114 -32.16 14.53 17.34
C MET A 114 -31.88 16.03 17.57
N PRO A 115 -31.59 16.45 18.81
CA PRO A 115 -31.18 17.84 19.03
C PRO A 115 -29.73 18.04 18.57
N ASP A 116 -29.42 19.20 17.98
CA ASP A 116 -28.11 19.59 17.42
C ASP A 116 -26.90 19.29 18.34
N ILE A 117 -27.10 19.32 19.67
CA ILE A 117 -26.04 19.08 20.67
C ILE A 117 -25.66 17.61 20.80
N TYR A 118 -26.55 16.70 20.43
CA TYR A 118 -26.36 15.24 20.47
C TYR A 118 -26.42 14.60 19.09
N ASP A 119 -26.52 15.42 18.05
CA ASP A 119 -26.44 14.96 16.68
C ASP A 119 -24.99 14.84 16.22
N ASP A 120 -24.69 13.73 15.54
CA ASP A 120 -23.38 13.49 14.95
C ASP A 120 -23.25 14.20 13.58
N ASP A 121 -24.35 14.51 12.90
CA ASP A 121 -24.46 15.24 11.63
C ASP A 121 -25.60 16.25 11.79
N ALA A 122 -25.33 17.36 12.47
CA ALA A 122 -26.41 18.21 12.97
C ALA A 122 -27.19 18.88 11.85
N ASP A 123 -26.53 19.28 10.76
CA ASP A 123 -27.19 19.91 9.61
C ASP A 123 -27.64 18.95 8.52
N GLY A 124 -27.36 17.65 8.67
CA GLY A 124 -27.88 16.58 7.83
C GLY A 124 -27.36 16.65 6.40
N ASP A 125 -26.14 17.19 6.20
CA ASP A 125 -25.51 17.32 4.90
C ASP A 125 -24.82 16.03 4.41
N GLY A 126 -24.71 15.04 5.30
CA GLY A 126 -24.11 13.72 5.04
C GLY A 126 -22.72 13.56 5.64
N ILE A 127 -22.10 14.63 6.14
CA ILE A 127 -20.77 14.61 6.76
C ILE A 127 -20.90 14.91 8.25
N ARG A 128 -20.34 14.03 9.09
CA ARG A 128 -20.39 14.24 10.53
C ARG A 128 -19.71 15.54 10.96
N ASN A 129 -20.28 16.15 11.99
CA ASN A 129 -19.81 17.35 12.69
C ASN A 129 -18.31 17.32 13.01
N GLU A 130 -17.77 16.14 13.38
CA GLU A 130 -16.34 15.97 13.66
C GLU A 130 -15.46 15.94 12.41
N MET A 131 -15.95 15.38 11.31
CA MET A 131 -15.23 15.26 10.04
C MET A 131 -15.12 16.61 9.34
N GLU A 132 -16.18 17.42 9.33
CA GLU A 132 -16.13 18.80 8.83
C GLU A 132 -15.09 19.66 9.57
N ARG A 133 -15.08 19.57 10.90
CA ARG A 133 -14.10 20.26 11.74
C ARG A 133 -12.68 19.76 11.49
N ALA A 134 -12.51 18.48 11.17
CA ALA A 134 -11.21 17.89 10.85
C ALA A 134 -10.73 18.26 9.44
N ALA A 135 -11.64 18.33 8.46
CA ALA A 135 -11.38 18.77 7.09
C ALA A 135 -11.08 20.27 7.01
N SER A 136 -11.49 21.04 8.02
CA SER A 136 -11.22 22.46 8.14
C SER A 136 -9.71 22.76 8.25
N THR A 137 -9.23 23.69 7.44
CA THR A 137 -7.84 24.18 7.41
C THR A 137 -7.77 25.65 7.77
N GLY A 138 -6.60 26.22 8.06
CA GLY A 138 -6.47 27.66 8.36
C GLY A 138 -6.98 28.62 7.27
N LEU A 139 -7.35 28.13 6.08
CA LEU A 139 -7.91 28.90 4.96
C LEU A 139 -9.40 28.63 4.70
N VAL A 140 -9.88 27.44 5.03
CA VAL A 140 -11.25 26.97 4.76
C VAL A 140 -11.80 26.36 6.04
N MET A 141 -12.90 26.91 6.54
CA MET A 141 -13.60 26.41 7.73
C MET A 141 -14.94 25.88 7.28
N TYR A 142 -15.27 24.66 7.71
CA TYR A 142 -16.58 24.05 7.55
C TYR A 142 -17.37 24.23 8.86
N ASP A 143 -18.64 24.60 8.74
CA ASP A 143 -19.55 24.93 9.85
C ASP A 143 -20.59 23.82 10.00
N PRO A 144 -20.50 22.97 11.05
CA PRO A 144 -21.37 21.81 11.28
C PRO A 144 -22.85 22.06 11.54
N TYR A 145 -23.27 23.30 11.40
CA TYR A 145 -24.64 23.74 11.64
C TYR A 145 -25.16 24.54 10.43
N ASN A 146 -24.60 24.28 9.24
CA ASN A 146 -24.98 24.92 8.00
C ASN A 146 -24.79 23.95 6.83
N PHE A 147 -25.89 23.34 6.41
CA PHE A 147 -26.01 22.38 5.29
C PHE A 147 -25.29 22.75 3.98
N ASN A 148 -24.98 24.03 3.73
CA ASN A 148 -24.24 24.44 2.53
C ASN A 148 -22.72 24.51 2.74
N SER A 149 -22.25 24.16 3.93
CA SER A 149 -20.87 24.23 4.39
C SER A 149 -20.23 22.84 4.44
N VAL A 150 -20.44 22.06 3.39
CA VAL A 150 -19.96 20.67 3.29
C VAL A 150 -18.55 20.62 2.71
N PRO A 151 -17.61 19.83 3.29
CA PRO A 151 -16.38 19.49 2.61
C PRO A 151 -16.63 18.56 1.41
N PRO A 152 -15.76 18.59 0.37
CA PRO A 152 -15.80 17.60 -0.70
C PRO A 152 -15.65 16.17 -0.16
N ASP A 153 -16.43 15.27 -0.72
CA ASP A 153 -16.46 13.81 -0.49
C ASP A 153 -16.84 13.21 -1.85
N PHE A 154 -15.85 12.73 -2.59
CA PHE A 154 -15.97 12.39 -4.01
C PHE A 154 -16.66 11.04 -4.24
N ASP A 155 -16.39 10.05 -3.40
CA ASP A 155 -16.99 8.71 -3.47
C ASP A 155 -18.29 8.57 -2.64
N GLU A 156 -18.65 9.61 -1.88
CA GLU A 156 -19.84 9.70 -1.02
C GLU A 156 -19.82 8.67 0.13
N ASP A 157 -18.65 8.33 0.67
CA ASP A 157 -18.50 7.38 1.77
C ASP A 157 -18.56 8.00 3.18
N THR A 158 -18.78 9.31 3.26
CA THR A 158 -18.81 10.17 4.46
C THR A 158 -17.44 10.60 5.03
N ILE A 159 -16.35 10.25 4.35
CA ILE A 159 -15.00 10.71 4.66
C ILE A 159 -14.63 11.82 3.66
N PRO A 160 -14.40 13.06 4.12
CA PRO A 160 -13.99 14.13 3.22
C PRO A 160 -12.67 13.82 2.49
N ASP A 161 -12.56 14.17 1.21
CA ASP A 161 -11.40 13.89 0.32
C ASP A 161 -10.05 14.22 0.98
N VAL A 162 -9.99 15.28 1.80
CA VAL A 162 -8.75 15.74 2.45
C VAL A 162 -8.31 14.88 3.64
N LEU A 163 -9.18 13.99 4.10
CA LEU A 163 -8.99 13.04 5.20
C LEU A 163 -9.07 11.59 4.73
N ASP A 164 -9.52 11.35 3.50
CA ASP A 164 -9.55 10.05 2.88
C ASP A 164 -8.15 9.66 2.37
N ASP A 165 -7.79 8.39 2.52
CA ASP A 165 -6.56 7.83 1.96
C ASP A 165 -6.79 7.30 0.52
N ASP A 166 -8.04 7.08 0.10
CA ASP A 166 -8.48 6.60 -1.23
C ASP A 166 -9.78 7.31 -1.63
N ALA A 167 -9.66 8.57 -2.04
CA ALA A 167 -10.80 9.50 -2.15
C ALA A 167 -11.80 9.18 -3.28
N ASP A 168 -11.46 8.29 -4.23
CA ASP A 168 -12.38 7.79 -5.24
C ASP A 168 -12.72 6.30 -5.12
N ASN A 169 -12.16 5.63 -4.10
CA ASN A 169 -12.47 4.26 -3.70
C ASN A 169 -12.29 3.26 -4.85
N ASP A 170 -11.32 3.52 -5.72
CA ASP A 170 -10.97 2.64 -6.82
C ASP A 170 -10.07 1.47 -6.38
N GLY A 171 -9.61 1.51 -5.12
CA GLY A 171 -8.78 0.49 -4.47
C GLY A 171 -7.31 0.88 -4.37
N ILE A 172 -6.90 2.03 -4.91
CA ILE A 172 -5.52 2.52 -4.89
C ILE A 172 -5.46 3.85 -4.15
N THR A 173 -4.66 3.92 -3.09
CA THR A 173 -4.54 5.14 -2.30
C THR A 173 -4.05 6.35 -3.13
N ASP A 174 -4.50 7.56 -2.77
CA ASP A 174 -4.11 8.83 -3.39
C ASP A 174 -2.58 8.96 -3.53
N VAL A 175 -1.85 8.52 -2.50
CA VAL A 175 -0.39 8.58 -2.45
C VAL A 175 0.24 7.69 -3.52
N ASN A 176 -0.33 6.50 -3.73
CA ASN A 176 0.15 5.54 -4.71
C ASN A 176 -0.16 5.98 -6.14
N GLU A 177 -1.33 6.56 -6.41
CA GLU A 177 -1.64 7.11 -7.73
C GLU A 177 -0.74 8.30 -8.08
N ILE A 178 -0.49 9.21 -7.13
CA ILE A 178 0.44 10.33 -7.32
C ILE A 178 1.86 9.81 -7.57
N ALA A 179 2.28 8.75 -6.87
CA ALA A 179 3.58 8.12 -7.06
C ALA A 179 3.69 7.46 -8.45
N ALA A 180 2.69 6.67 -8.85
CA ALA A 180 2.59 6.04 -10.16
C ALA A 180 2.58 7.09 -11.28
N SER A 181 1.84 8.18 -11.10
CA SER A 181 1.79 9.29 -12.05
C SER A 181 3.17 9.86 -12.35
N ARG A 182 3.96 10.04 -11.29
CA ARG A 182 5.32 10.55 -11.39
C ARG A 182 6.28 9.57 -12.09
N ILE A 183 6.12 8.27 -11.85
CA ILE A 183 7.03 7.23 -12.37
C ILE A 183 6.70 6.89 -13.82
N LEU A 184 5.42 6.72 -14.13
CA LEU A 184 4.93 6.34 -15.46
C LEU A 184 4.80 7.54 -16.41
N GLY A 185 4.73 8.77 -15.87
CA GLY A 185 4.56 9.99 -16.67
C GLY A 185 3.15 10.15 -17.27
N VAL A 186 2.18 9.44 -16.69
CA VAL A 186 0.73 9.59 -16.90
C VAL A 186 0.18 10.37 -15.71
N ASP A 187 -0.88 11.15 -15.89
CA ASP A 187 -1.51 11.89 -14.79
C ASP A 187 -2.73 11.09 -14.35
N TYR A 188 -2.59 10.35 -13.24
CA TYR A 188 -3.69 9.63 -12.59
C TYR A 188 -4.31 10.58 -11.56
N ASN A 189 -5.63 10.75 -11.65
CA ASN A 189 -6.39 11.63 -10.80
C ASN A 189 -7.10 10.84 -9.71
N HIS A 190 -6.58 10.92 -8.48
CA HIS A 190 -7.14 10.44 -7.20
C HIS A 190 -8.55 10.91 -6.80
N LEU A 191 -9.28 11.48 -7.75
CA LEU A 191 -10.65 11.96 -7.59
C LEU A 191 -11.42 11.60 -8.87
N ASP A 192 -11.12 10.45 -9.47
CA ASP A 192 -11.75 9.90 -10.67
C ASP A 192 -11.51 8.39 -10.71
N ASP A 193 -12.51 7.63 -10.27
CA ASP A 193 -12.53 6.15 -10.22
C ASP A 193 -12.29 5.46 -11.58
N GLN A 194 -12.27 6.21 -12.69
CA GLN A 194 -11.90 5.70 -14.02
C GLN A 194 -10.43 5.97 -14.38
N SER A 195 -9.70 6.64 -13.48
CA SER A 195 -8.32 7.09 -13.63
C SER A 195 -7.34 6.27 -12.78
N THR A 196 -7.55 4.96 -12.71
CA THR A 196 -6.71 4.04 -11.94
C THR A 196 -5.44 3.62 -12.70
N PRO A 197 -4.26 3.63 -12.06
CA PRO A 197 -3.06 2.99 -12.61
C PRO A 197 -3.19 1.46 -12.66
N PRO A 198 -2.43 0.76 -13.54
CA PRO A 198 -2.40 -0.70 -13.53
C PRO A 198 -1.93 -1.26 -12.18
N ASP A 199 -2.67 -2.23 -11.67
CA ASP A 199 -2.40 -3.03 -10.47
C ASP A 199 -2.83 -4.47 -10.81
N TYR A 200 -1.86 -5.33 -11.12
CA TYR A 200 -2.14 -6.64 -11.70
C TYR A 200 -2.64 -7.65 -10.67
N ASP A 201 -2.07 -7.64 -9.47
CA ASP A 201 -2.44 -8.55 -8.38
C ASP A 201 -3.60 -8.00 -7.51
N ASN A 202 -3.92 -6.71 -7.63
CA ASN A 202 -4.96 -5.98 -6.90
C ASN A 202 -4.68 -5.88 -5.40
N ASP A 203 -3.42 -5.67 -5.01
CA ASP A 203 -3.05 -5.42 -3.61
C ASP A 203 -3.15 -3.95 -3.18
N GLY A 204 -3.47 -3.05 -4.11
CA GLY A 204 -3.59 -1.60 -3.90
C GLY A 204 -2.29 -0.83 -4.14
N ILE A 205 -1.23 -1.50 -4.62
CA ILE A 205 0.05 -0.94 -5.01
C ILE A 205 0.17 -1.04 -6.54
N PRO A 206 0.23 0.08 -7.27
CA PRO A 206 0.35 0.05 -8.72
C PRO A 206 1.63 -0.65 -9.21
N ASP A 207 1.57 -1.38 -10.33
CA ASP A 207 2.70 -2.11 -10.96
C ASP A 207 3.95 -1.21 -11.15
N GLY A 208 3.74 0.09 -11.36
CA GLY A 208 4.82 1.05 -11.56
C GLY A 208 5.63 1.37 -10.29
N VAL A 209 5.09 1.05 -9.12
CA VAL A 209 5.68 1.33 -7.80
C VAL A 209 5.84 0.08 -6.92
N ASP A 210 5.22 -1.02 -7.29
CA ASP A 210 5.35 -2.33 -6.66
C ASP A 210 6.73 -2.95 -6.90
N GLU A 211 7.20 -3.75 -5.94
CA GLU A 211 8.42 -4.57 -6.03
C GLU A 211 8.14 -6.01 -6.52
N ASP A 212 6.89 -6.48 -6.46
CA ASP A 212 6.42 -7.82 -6.85
C ASP A 212 5.01 -7.73 -7.46
N SER A 213 4.93 -7.21 -8.70
CA SER A 213 3.70 -6.72 -9.34
C SER A 213 2.64 -7.81 -9.60
N ASP A 214 2.98 -9.09 -9.54
CA ASP A 214 2.02 -10.19 -9.63
C ASP A 214 1.97 -11.08 -8.38
N ASN A 215 2.75 -10.73 -7.36
CA ASN A 215 2.75 -11.28 -6.00
C ASN A 215 2.88 -12.80 -5.97
N ASP A 216 3.67 -13.33 -6.90
CA ASP A 216 4.02 -14.75 -6.96
C ASP A 216 5.24 -15.10 -6.10
N GLY A 217 5.78 -14.10 -5.39
CA GLY A 217 6.91 -14.21 -4.49
C GLY A 217 8.26 -13.99 -5.16
N TRP A 218 8.29 -13.59 -6.44
CA TRP A 218 9.50 -13.19 -7.15
C TRP A 218 9.53 -11.68 -7.39
N PRO A 219 10.55 -10.98 -6.86
CA PRO A 219 10.66 -9.55 -7.12
C PRO A 219 10.84 -9.22 -8.60
N ASP A 220 10.16 -8.18 -9.09
CA ASP A 220 10.15 -7.70 -10.48
C ASP A 220 11.55 -7.58 -11.08
N TYR A 221 12.52 -7.09 -10.30
CA TYR A 221 13.88 -6.90 -10.79
C TYR A 221 14.58 -8.22 -11.13
N VAL A 222 14.27 -9.31 -10.41
CA VAL A 222 14.80 -10.66 -10.66
C VAL A 222 14.15 -11.23 -11.90
N GLU A 223 12.86 -11.05 -12.01
CA GLU A 223 12.07 -11.51 -13.14
C GLU A 223 12.49 -10.85 -14.46
N ILE A 224 12.65 -9.52 -14.47
CA ILE A 224 13.16 -8.77 -15.62
C ILE A 224 14.55 -9.25 -16.02
N ASP A 225 15.43 -9.51 -15.06
CA ASP A 225 16.80 -9.98 -15.32
C ASP A 225 16.81 -11.38 -15.96
N ARG A 226 15.90 -12.25 -15.51
CA ARG A 226 15.76 -13.63 -15.99
C ARG A 226 14.86 -13.78 -17.22
N GLY A 227 14.09 -12.75 -17.53
CA GLY A 227 13.19 -12.67 -18.68
C GLY A 227 11.83 -13.36 -18.47
N SER A 228 11.41 -13.53 -17.22
CA SER A 228 10.05 -13.93 -16.83
C SER A 228 9.14 -12.70 -16.79
N SER A 229 7.86 -12.88 -16.44
CA SER A 229 6.83 -11.84 -16.60
C SER A 229 6.38 -11.25 -15.27
N ILE A 230 6.69 -9.99 -15.01
CA ILE A 230 6.26 -9.22 -13.82
C ILE A 230 4.76 -9.03 -13.63
N THR A 231 3.94 -9.44 -14.59
CA THR A 231 2.48 -9.29 -14.53
C THR A 231 1.80 -10.62 -14.83
N ASN A 232 2.36 -11.74 -14.43
CA ASN A 232 1.72 -13.05 -14.60
C ASN A 232 2.30 -14.06 -13.61
N GLU A 233 1.57 -14.27 -12.51
CA GLU A 233 1.90 -15.20 -11.42
C GLU A 233 2.28 -16.64 -11.83
N ASN A 234 1.92 -17.04 -13.07
CA ASN A 234 2.21 -18.38 -13.61
C ASN A 234 3.43 -18.40 -14.56
N ASP A 235 4.16 -17.29 -14.67
CA ASP A 235 5.35 -17.13 -15.51
C ASP A 235 6.48 -16.50 -14.71
N ASN A 236 6.86 -17.20 -13.64
CA ASN A 236 8.01 -16.90 -12.79
C ASN A 236 9.29 -17.62 -13.29
N PRO A 237 10.46 -17.30 -12.71
CA PRO A 237 11.72 -17.93 -13.06
C PRO A 237 11.76 -19.47 -12.91
N HIS A 238 10.99 -20.07 -12.01
CA HIS A 238 10.94 -21.53 -11.86
C HIS A 238 10.13 -22.22 -12.96
N ASP A 239 9.06 -21.59 -13.45
CA ASP A 239 8.08 -22.16 -14.38
C ASP A 239 8.31 -21.80 -15.86
N MET A 240 9.13 -20.78 -16.14
CA MET A 240 9.40 -20.25 -17.49
C MET A 240 9.91 -21.31 -18.49
N TYR A 241 10.56 -22.39 -18.02
CA TYR A 241 11.12 -23.42 -18.90
C TYR A 241 10.24 -24.67 -18.99
N PHE A 242 9.68 -24.89 -20.17
CA PHE A 242 8.82 -26.03 -20.50
C PHE A 242 7.46 -26.04 -19.78
N GLY A 243 7.08 -24.94 -19.11
CA GLY A 243 5.81 -24.80 -18.38
C GLY A 243 5.71 -25.79 -17.22
N LEU A 244 6.83 -26.01 -16.53
CA LEU A 244 6.96 -26.90 -15.39
C LEU A 244 7.80 -26.19 -14.35
N ASP A 245 7.41 -26.31 -13.09
CA ASP A 245 8.26 -25.90 -11.98
C ASP A 245 9.55 -26.73 -12.00
N THR A 246 10.65 -26.03 -12.24
CA THR A 246 11.98 -26.62 -12.33
C THR A 246 12.81 -26.45 -11.08
N GLY A 247 12.32 -25.75 -10.06
CA GLY A 247 13.15 -25.12 -9.03
C GLY A 247 12.77 -25.39 -7.59
N PHE A 248 13.72 -25.12 -6.69
CA PHE A 248 13.50 -24.94 -5.26
C PHE A 248 14.71 -24.22 -4.65
N PHE A 249 14.50 -23.57 -3.51
CA PHE A 249 15.53 -22.93 -2.71
C PHE A 249 15.98 -23.81 -1.55
N TYR A 250 17.28 -23.76 -1.24
CA TYR A 250 17.89 -24.36 -0.07
C TYR A 250 18.36 -23.28 0.91
N TYR A 251 17.63 -23.13 2.01
CA TYR A 251 17.93 -22.13 3.06
C TYR A 251 18.99 -22.57 4.08
N GLY A 252 19.46 -23.83 4.02
CA GLY A 252 20.46 -24.38 4.94
C GLY A 252 19.95 -25.51 5.85
N GLY A 253 20.86 -26.31 6.41
CA GLY A 253 20.49 -27.47 7.22
C GLY A 253 19.70 -28.52 6.41
N LEU A 254 18.42 -28.72 6.76
CA LEU A 254 17.48 -29.62 6.08
C LEU A 254 16.21 -28.88 5.61
N THR A 255 16.25 -27.54 5.48
CA THR A 255 15.11 -26.72 5.07
C THR A 255 15.19 -26.39 3.58
N PHE A 256 14.04 -26.50 2.92
CA PHE A 256 13.84 -26.25 1.50
C PHE A 256 12.50 -25.53 1.33
N GLY A 257 12.35 -24.73 0.28
CA GLY A 257 11.10 -24.04 -0.05
C GLY A 257 11.12 -23.52 -1.48
N GLU A 258 10.03 -22.86 -1.86
CA GLU A 258 9.79 -22.35 -3.20
C GLU A 258 9.94 -20.83 -3.26
N ASP A 259 9.75 -20.15 -2.12
CA ASP A 259 9.86 -18.71 -1.96
C ASP A 259 11.26 -18.19 -2.28
N TYR A 260 11.32 -17.10 -3.04
CA TYR A 260 12.55 -16.41 -3.37
C TYR A 260 13.29 -15.94 -2.11
N ASP A 261 14.59 -16.24 -2.06
CA ASP A 261 15.50 -15.71 -1.05
C ASP A 261 16.87 -15.48 -1.69
N GLY A 262 17.29 -14.22 -1.75
CA GLY A 262 18.57 -13.82 -2.35
C GLY A 262 19.81 -14.34 -1.62
N GLU A 263 19.69 -14.85 -0.39
CA GLU A 263 20.78 -15.50 0.35
C GLU A 263 20.77 -17.03 0.21
N ALA A 264 19.65 -17.61 -0.24
CA ALA A 264 19.50 -19.05 -0.38
C ALA A 264 20.18 -19.59 -1.64
N VAL A 265 20.51 -20.89 -1.62
CA VAL A 265 21.02 -21.55 -2.82
C VAL A 265 19.86 -22.06 -3.64
N GLU A 266 19.66 -21.48 -4.82
CA GLU A 266 18.67 -21.91 -5.79
C GLU A 266 19.13 -23.16 -6.55
N PHE A 267 18.20 -24.11 -6.73
CA PHE A 267 18.36 -25.27 -7.60
C PHE A 267 17.23 -25.31 -8.63
N SER A 268 17.35 -24.54 -9.70
CA SER A 268 16.37 -24.51 -10.79
C SER A 268 17.04 -24.58 -12.17
N LEU A 269 16.23 -24.80 -13.22
CA LEU A 269 16.73 -24.70 -14.59
C LEU A 269 17.09 -23.26 -14.94
N SER A 270 16.33 -22.28 -14.44
CA SER A 270 16.58 -20.85 -14.64
C SER A 270 17.88 -20.39 -14.00
N GLY A 271 18.11 -20.70 -12.72
CA GLY A 271 19.38 -20.45 -12.05
C GLY A 271 20.57 -21.15 -12.73
N LEU A 272 20.37 -22.35 -13.29
CA LEU A 272 21.43 -22.99 -14.09
C LEU A 272 21.72 -22.23 -15.39
N VAL A 273 20.68 -21.77 -16.11
CA VAL A 273 20.85 -20.98 -17.33
C VAL A 273 21.56 -19.67 -17.02
N ASP A 274 21.14 -18.97 -15.96
CA ASP A 274 21.73 -17.73 -15.48
C ASP A 274 23.25 -17.88 -15.22
N ILE A 275 23.63 -18.89 -14.41
CA ILE A 275 25.04 -19.23 -14.16
C ILE A 275 25.79 -19.58 -15.46
N LEU A 276 25.15 -20.27 -16.40
CA LEU A 276 25.80 -20.63 -17.67
C LEU A 276 25.95 -19.43 -18.61
N THR A 277 25.07 -18.43 -18.51
CA THR A 277 25.13 -17.19 -19.27
C THR A 277 26.11 -16.18 -18.71
N GLU A 278 26.53 -16.33 -17.45
CA GLU A 278 27.65 -15.56 -16.90
C GLU A 278 28.93 -15.73 -17.74
N GLU A 279 29.67 -14.63 -17.88
CA GLU A 279 30.87 -14.60 -18.70
C GLU A 279 31.89 -15.65 -18.23
N LEU A 280 32.48 -16.38 -19.18
CA LEU A 280 33.53 -17.40 -18.98
C LEU A 280 33.13 -18.70 -18.26
N VAL A 281 31.90 -18.88 -17.81
CA VAL A 281 31.47 -20.13 -17.15
C VAL A 281 31.49 -21.33 -18.10
N ILE A 282 30.94 -21.19 -19.31
CA ILE A 282 30.97 -22.27 -20.33
C ILE A 282 32.42 -22.69 -20.68
N PRO A 283 33.35 -21.77 -21.02
CA PRO A 283 34.76 -22.12 -21.19
C PRO A 283 35.37 -22.84 -19.98
N LEU A 284 35.07 -22.39 -18.76
CA LEU A 284 35.59 -22.99 -17.53
C LEU A 284 35.09 -24.43 -17.35
N LEU A 285 33.79 -24.67 -17.55
CA LEU A 285 33.17 -26.00 -17.45
C LEU A 285 33.67 -26.96 -18.54
N LEU A 286 34.04 -26.46 -19.71
CA LEU A 286 34.61 -27.28 -20.78
C LEU A 286 36.01 -27.82 -20.44
N ILE A 287 36.83 -27.12 -19.65
CA ILE A 287 38.20 -27.55 -19.30
C ILE A 287 38.26 -28.95 -18.65
N PRO A 288 37.53 -29.25 -17.56
CA PRO A 288 37.55 -30.57 -16.94
C PRO A 288 36.97 -31.65 -17.85
N ILE A 289 35.95 -31.32 -18.67
CA ILE A 289 35.39 -32.23 -19.67
C ILE A 289 36.47 -32.59 -20.71
N TYR A 290 37.16 -31.61 -21.28
CA TYR A 290 38.26 -31.84 -22.22
C TYR A 290 39.41 -32.63 -21.58
N LEU A 291 39.76 -32.33 -20.33
CA LEU A 291 40.81 -33.03 -19.58
C LEU A 291 40.43 -34.49 -19.31
N SER A 292 39.18 -34.77 -18.93
CA SER A 292 38.70 -36.12 -18.67
C SER A 292 38.71 -36.97 -19.95
N LEU A 293 38.26 -36.41 -21.07
CA LEU A 293 38.33 -37.05 -22.39
C LEU A 293 39.78 -37.28 -22.82
N TYR A 294 40.67 -36.32 -22.56
CA TYR A 294 42.10 -36.44 -22.85
C TYR A 294 42.75 -37.57 -22.03
N ILE A 295 42.51 -37.62 -20.72
CA ILE A 295 43.03 -38.66 -19.83
C ILE A 295 42.46 -40.03 -20.21
N GLY A 296 41.16 -40.13 -20.48
CA GLY A 296 40.50 -41.35 -20.91
C GLY A 296 41.12 -41.91 -22.20
N ARG A 297 41.33 -41.03 -23.19
CA ARG A 297 42.02 -41.40 -24.45
C ARG A 297 43.47 -41.84 -24.21
N ARG A 298 44.20 -41.18 -23.30
CA ARG A 298 45.59 -41.54 -22.96
C ARG A 298 45.66 -42.89 -22.24
N ARG A 299 44.76 -43.17 -21.30
CA ARG A 299 44.66 -44.47 -20.62
C ARG A 299 44.34 -45.58 -21.60
N LEU A 300 43.39 -45.36 -22.50
CA LEU A 300 43.05 -46.32 -23.56
C LEU A 300 44.25 -46.64 -24.45
N TYR A 301 44.97 -45.61 -24.92
CA TYR A 301 46.19 -45.78 -25.72
C TYR A 301 47.26 -46.59 -24.97
N ASN A 302 47.55 -46.23 -23.72
CA ASN A 302 48.53 -46.94 -22.89
C ASN A 302 48.11 -48.38 -22.59
N SER A 303 46.81 -48.63 -22.41
CA SER A 303 46.27 -49.97 -22.19
C SER A 303 46.53 -50.88 -23.40
N ILE A 304 46.30 -50.39 -24.61
CA ILE A 304 46.54 -51.16 -25.84
C ILE A 304 48.05 -51.36 -26.04
N LEU A 305 48.87 -50.34 -25.77
CA LEU A 305 50.32 -50.46 -25.85
C LEU A 305 50.86 -51.55 -24.90
N SER A 306 50.36 -51.58 -23.66
CA SER A 306 50.69 -52.62 -22.68
C SER A 306 50.21 -54.01 -23.11
N GLU A 307 49.03 -54.10 -23.75
CA GLU A 307 48.48 -55.35 -24.29
C GLU A 307 49.39 -55.90 -25.40
N ILE A 308 49.94 -55.04 -26.27
CA ILE A 308 50.91 -55.41 -27.32
C ILE A 308 52.23 -55.89 -26.72
N GLU A 309 52.74 -55.23 -25.67
CA GLU A 309 54.03 -55.57 -25.07
C GLU A 309 54.03 -56.92 -24.35
N PHE A 310 52.95 -57.23 -23.60
CA PHE A 310 52.86 -58.46 -22.80
C PHE A 310 52.39 -59.68 -23.59
N THR A 311 51.82 -59.47 -24.78
CA THR A 311 51.36 -60.56 -25.64
C THR A 311 52.54 -61.34 -26.24
N GLY A 312 52.50 -62.67 -26.08
CA GLY A 312 53.51 -63.59 -26.62
C GLY A 312 53.04 -64.45 -27.80
N LYS A 313 51.78 -64.31 -28.23
CA LYS A 313 51.17 -65.11 -29.31
C LYS A 313 50.82 -64.25 -30.52
N MET A 314 50.97 -64.82 -31.72
CA MET A 314 50.75 -64.11 -32.98
C MET A 314 49.27 -63.82 -33.25
N ASP A 315 48.38 -64.78 -32.97
CA ASP A 315 46.95 -64.65 -33.28
C ASP A 315 46.29 -63.50 -32.48
N THR A 316 46.69 -63.34 -31.22
CA THR A 316 46.22 -62.26 -30.35
C THR A 316 46.68 -60.86 -30.80
N LEU A 317 47.77 -60.74 -31.56
CA LEU A 317 48.20 -59.46 -32.14
C LEU A 317 47.26 -58.99 -33.27
N SER A 318 46.74 -59.93 -34.06
CA SER A 318 45.75 -59.65 -35.12
C SER A 318 44.43 -59.14 -34.53
N ASP A 319 44.00 -59.73 -33.41
CA ASP A 319 42.80 -59.28 -32.68
C ASP A 319 42.98 -57.85 -32.13
N ILE A 320 44.17 -57.53 -31.61
CA ILE A 320 44.51 -56.18 -31.12
C ILE A 320 44.55 -55.17 -32.28
N GLU A 321 45.04 -55.55 -33.46
CA GLU A 321 45.02 -54.69 -34.66
C GLU A 321 43.58 -54.36 -35.08
N ASN A 322 42.72 -55.37 -35.17
CA ASN A 322 41.30 -55.20 -35.50
C ASN A 322 40.58 -54.29 -34.48
N LYS A 323 40.82 -54.52 -33.17
CA LYS A 323 40.32 -53.68 -32.08
C LYS A 323 40.81 -52.23 -32.20
N THR A 324 42.07 -52.03 -32.55
CA THR A 324 42.66 -50.69 -32.73
C THR A 324 42.01 -49.96 -33.91
N ASN A 325 41.79 -50.65 -35.03
CA ASN A 325 41.12 -50.08 -36.21
C ASN A 325 39.68 -49.66 -35.90
N GLU A 326 38.92 -50.49 -35.18
CA GLU A 326 37.56 -50.12 -34.73
C GLU A 326 37.56 -48.92 -33.76
N LEU A 327 38.55 -48.81 -32.87
CA LEU A 327 38.65 -47.64 -31.97
C LEU A 327 38.97 -46.33 -32.71
N VAL A 328 39.77 -46.38 -33.77
CA VAL A 328 40.03 -45.21 -34.63
C VAL A 328 38.79 -44.86 -35.44
N LYS A 329 38.12 -45.86 -36.03
CA LYS A 329 36.87 -45.69 -36.81
C LYS A 329 35.77 -45.03 -35.97
N ASN A 330 35.61 -45.45 -34.72
CA ASN A 330 34.63 -44.89 -33.78
C ASN A 330 35.11 -43.60 -33.10
N ARG A 331 36.22 -42.98 -33.54
CA ARG A 331 36.81 -41.73 -33.00
C ARG A 331 37.16 -41.78 -31.50
N LYS A 332 37.25 -42.98 -30.93
CA LYS A 332 37.70 -43.21 -29.54
C LYS A 332 39.22 -43.05 -29.42
N LEU A 333 39.96 -43.34 -30.50
CA LEU A 333 41.40 -43.13 -30.60
C LEU A 333 41.73 -42.15 -31.74
N LYS A 334 42.73 -41.28 -31.55
CA LYS A 334 43.21 -40.39 -32.62
C LYS A 334 43.95 -41.20 -33.69
N VAL A 335 43.85 -40.77 -34.95
CA VAL A 335 44.45 -41.46 -36.11
C VAL A 335 45.96 -41.68 -35.91
N TYR A 336 46.70 -40.67 -35.46
CA TYR A 336 48.15 -40.80 -35.23
C TYR A 336 48.49 -41.81 -34.12
N HIS A 337 47.69 -41.89 -33.05
CA HIS A 337 47.86 -42.92 -32.01
C HIS A 337 47.63 -44.31 -32.59
N GLY A 338 46.62 -44.47 -33.46
CA GLY A 338 46.38 -45.74 -34.17
C GLY A 338 47.55 -46.16 -35.06
N LEU A 339 48.13 -45.23 -35.81
CA LEU A 339 49.32 -45.48 -36.64
C LEU A 339 50.52 -45.93 -35.80
N VAL A 340 50.76 -45.28 -34.65
CA VAL A 340 51.85 -45.64 -33.74
C VAL A 340 51.62 -47.03 -33.15
N LEU A 341 50.39 -47.36 -32.72
CA LEU A 341 50.07 -48.71 -32.23
C LEU A 341 50.27 -49.77 -33.30
N ARG A 342 49.89 -49.49 -34.56
CA ARG A 342 50.12 -50.42 -35.68
C ARG A 342 51.59 -50.68 -35.93
N ASN A 343 52.42 -49.63 -35.95
CA ASN A 343 53.87 -49.80 -36.05
C ASN A 343 54.44 -50.62 -34.88
N ALA A 344 53.91 -50.44 -33.66
CA ALA A 344 54.32 -51.23 -32.50
C ALA A 344 53.93 -52.71 -32.63
N ILE A 345 52.72 -53.01 -33.15
CA ILE A 345 52.26 -54.36 -33.48
C ILE A 345 53.21 -55.02 -34.49
N GLU A 346 53.49 -54.35 -35.61
CA GLU A 346 54.40 -54.86 -36.65
C GLU A 346 55.80 -55.16 -36.10
N GLN A 347 56.33 -54.28 -35.25
CA GLN A 347 57.63 -54.49 -34.62
C GLN A 347 57.62 -55.70 -33.68
N LYS A 348 56.54 -55.89 -32.90
CA LYS A 348 56.38 -57.04 -32.00
C LYS A 348 56.22 -58.34 -32.77
N GLU A 349 55.44 -58.34 -33.85
CA GLU A 349 55.25 -59.47 -34.76
C GLU A 349 56.59 -59.94 -35.34
N ASN A 350 57.41 -58.99 -35.81
CA ASN A 350 58.75 -59.27 -36.33
C ASN A 350 59.68 -59.90 -35.28
N ARG A 351 59.64 -59.42 -34.03
CA ARG A 351 60.42 -60.01 -32.91
C ARG A 351 59.98 -61.45 -32.60
N LEU A 352 58.68 -61.72 -32.55
CA LEU A 352 58.16 -63.07 -32.31
C LEU A 352 58.52 -64.02 -33.46
N ARG A 353 58.47 -63.56 -34.72
CA ARG A 353 58.92 -64.33 -35.88
C ARG A 353 60.41 -64.65 -35.85
N GLN A 354 61.25 -63.72 -35.37
CA GLN A 354 62.69 -63.97 -35.20
C GLN A 354 62.95 -65.00 -34.09
N ASN A 355 62.27 -64.90 -32.95
CA ASN A 355 62.40 -65.86 -31.86
C ASN A 355 61.98 -67.28 -32.26
N LEU A 356 60.88 -67.42 -33.01
CA LEU A 356 60.43 -68.70 -33.58
C LEU A 356 61.45 -69.31 -34.55
N ARG A 357 62.16 -68.47 -35.33
CA ARG A 357 63.23 -68.91 -36.23
C ARG A 357 64.49 -69.34 -35.48
N SER A 358 64.84 -68.70 -34.36
CA SER A 358 65.98 -69.09 -33.52
C SER A 358 65.73 -70.35 -32.69
N GLU A 359 64.49 -70.60 -32.25
CA GLU A 359 64.13 -71.85 -31.57
C GLU A 359 64.06 -73.04 -32.55
N GLY A 360 63.58 -72.81 -33.79
CA GLY A 360 63.59 -73.83 -34.84
C GLY A 360 64.98 -74.21 -35.38
N SER A 361 66.02 -73.42 -35.09
CA SER A 361 67.41 -73.75 -35.47
C SER A 361 68.19 -74.57 -34.43
N ILE A 362 67.68 -74.76 -33.21
CA ILE A 362 68.33 -75.57 -32.15
C ILE A 362 67.84 -77.02 -32.16
N SER A 363 66.67 -77.31 -32.74
CA SER A 363 66.16 -78.68 -32.90
C SER A 363 66.58 -79.38 -34.20
N GLY A 364 67.61 -78.87 -34.88
CA GLY A 364 68.11 -79.37 -36.17
C GLY A 364 69.51 -79.99 -36.14
N GLU A 365 70.12 -80.10 -34.96
CA GLU A 365 71.43 -80.76 -34.75
C GLU A 365 71.34 -81.70 -33.53
N GLU A 366 70.68 -82.84 -33.67
CA GLU A 366 71.02 -84.08 -32.97
C GLU A 366 70.44 -85.23 -33.82
N GLU A 367 71.35 -86.15 -34.20
CA GLU A 367 71.21 -87.26 -35.16
C GLU A 367 70.07 -88.24 -34.91
#